data_AF-A0A8B3CCM1-F1
#
_entry.id   AF-A0A8B3CCM1-F1
#
_cell.length_a   1.000
_cell.length_b   1.000
_cell.length_c   1.000
_cell.angle_alpha   90.00
_cell.angle_beta   90.00
_cell.angle_gamma   90.00
#
_symmetry.space_group_name_H-M   'P 1'
#
loop_
_entity.id
_entity.type
_entity.pdbx_description
1 polymer ?
#
loop_
_entity_poly.entity_id
_entity_poly.type
_entity_poly.pdbx_seq_one_letter_code
_entity_poly.pdbx_strand_id
1 'polypeptide(L)'
;MSRDFRFENTGDAPLVIIKAETACNCTKVRFSRKPVAPGRKGTVTVVYDPAKQDGSFLKAVKILTNTPEKQYIVTIRGNVVP
;
A
#
# COMPACT_ATOMS: atom_id res chain seq x y z
N MET A 1 10.16 9.87 0.99
CA MET A 1 8.79 10.31 0.62
C MET A 1 7.76 9.43 1.33
N SER A 2 6.66 10.00 1.85
CA SER A 2 5.45 9.24 2.20
C SER A 2 4.24 9.70 1.38
N ARG A 3 3.33 8.78 1.07
CA ARG A 3 2.04 9.05 0.41
C ARG A 3 0.94 8.14 0.99
N ASP A 4 -0.23 8.73 1.21
CA ASP A 4 -1.41 8.02 1.71
C ASP A 4 -2.32 7.62 0.55
N PHE A 5 -2.70 6.35 0.55
CA PHE A 5 -3.68 5.77 -0.36
C PHE A 5 -4.92 5.42 0.45
N ARG A 6 -6.01 6.16 0.19
CA ARG A 6 -7.32 5.89 0.81
C ARG A 6 -8.05 4.85 -0.01
N PHE A 7 -8.73 3.94 0.68
CA PHE A 7 -9.60 2.94 0.07
C PHE A 7 -10.92 2.91 0.83
N GLU A 8 -11.94 2.31 0.20
CA GLU A 8 -13.25 2.09 0.79
C GLU A 8 -13.58 0.60 0.74
N ASN A 9 -14.15 0.07 1.82
CA ASN A 9 -14.70 -1.27 1.80
C ASN A 9 -16.07 -1.24 1.12
N THR A 10 -16.11 -1.60 -0.16
CA THR A 10 -17.35 -1.68 -0.95
C THR A 10 -18.03 -3.06 -0.87
N GLY A 11 -17.55 -3.95 0.00
CA GLY A 11 -18.18 -5.24 0.27
C GLY A 11 -19.28 -5.14 1.32
N ASP A 12 -19.82 -6.30 1.69
CA ASP A 12 -20.90 -6.50 2.66
C ASP A 12 -20.40 -7.02 4.02
N ALA A 13 -19.12 -7.39 4.14
CA ALA A 13 -18.48 -7.84 5.36
C ALA A 13 -17.24 -7.00 5.73
N PRO A 14 -16.75 -7.02 6.99
CA PRO A 14 -15.55 -6.29 7.39
C PRO A 14 -14.30 -6.71 6.60
N LEU A 15 -13.59 -5.72 6.04
CA LEU A 15 -12.34 -5.91 5.30
C LEU A 15 -11.14 -5.74 6.25
N VAL A 16 -10.21 -6.70 6.22
CA VAL A 16 -8.97 -6.67 7.02
C VAL A 16 -7.77 -6.75 6.09
N ILE A 17 -6.82 -5.82 6.24
CA ILE A 17 -5.51 -5.93 5.58
C ILE A 17 -4.64 -6.90 6.41
N ILE A 18 -4.24 -8.00 5.79
CA ILE A 18 -3.42 -9.05 6.41
C ILE A 18 -1.94 -8.68 6.32
N LYS A 19 -1.47 -8.35 5.12
CA LYS A 19 -0.08 -7.97 4.88
C LYS A 19 0.06 -7.07 3.65
N ALA A 20 1.18 -6.35 3.60
CA ALA A 20 1.63 -5.65 2.42
C ALA A 20 3.00 -6.20 2.02
N GLU A 21 3.15 -6.62 0.76
CA GLU A 21 4.39 -7.16 0.21
C GLU A 21 5.05 -6.12 -0.67
N THR A 22 6.36 -5.93 -0.47
CA THR A 22 7.20 -5.02 -1.24
C THR A 22 8.40 -5.78 -1.79
N ALA A 23 8.93 -5.35 -2.94
CA ALA A 23 10.08 -6.02 -3.58
C ALA A 23 11.44 -5.64 -2.98
N CYS A 24 11.52 -4.55 -2.20
CA CYS A 24 12.74 -4.04 -1.60
C CYS A 24 12.47 -3.47 -0.19
N ASN A 25 13.51 -3.43 0.64
CA ASN A 25 13.48 -2.71 1.92
C ASN A 25 13.39 -1.18 1.77
N CYS A 26 13.60 -0.67 0.55
CA CYS A 26 13.47 0.74 0.18
C CYS A 26 12.02 1.24 0.16
N THR A 27 11.04 0.34 0.23
CA THR A 27 9.61 0.67 0.34
C THR A 27 9.03 0.03 1.59
N LYS A 28 8.51 0.85 2.50
CA LYS A 28 7.81 0.43 3.72
C LYS A 28 6.34 0.81 3.62
N VAL A 29 5.48 0.01 4.23
CA VAL A 29 4.03 0.22 4.18
C VAL A 29 3.50 0.24 5.61
N ARG A 30 2.65 1.22 5.92
CA ARG A 30 1.95 1.33 7.18
C ARG A 30 0.44 1.27 6.93
N PHE A 31 -0.26 0.46 7.71
CA PHE A 31 -1.71 0.31 7.64
C PHE A 31 -2.24 -0.16 9.00
N SER A 32 -3.53 0.04 9.24
CA SER A 32 -4.22 -0.48 10.42
C SER A 32 -4.62 -1.94 10.21
N ARG A 33 -4.42 -2.79 11.22
CA ARG A 33 -4.95 -4.17 11.24
C ARG A 33 -6.40 -4.26 11.73
N LYS A 34 -6.99 -3.13 12.13
CA LYS A 34 -8.41 -3.10 12.54
C LYS A 34 -9.30 -3.38 11.32
N PRO A 35 -10.37 -4.19 11.48
CA PRO A 35 -11.35 -4.36 10.42
C PRO A 35 -11.98 -3.04 9.99
N VAL A 36 -12.19 -2.89 8.68
CA VAL A 36 -12.90 -1.76 8.07
C VAL A 36 -14.30 -2.24 7.70
N ALA A 37 -15.32 -1.74 8.39
CA ALA A 37 -16.71 -2.11 8.14
C ALA A 37 -17.18 -1.73 6.71
N PRO A 38 -18.25 -2.35 6.18
CA PRO A 38 -18.88 -1.96 4.91
C PRO A 38 -19.13 -0.45 4.80
N GLY A 39 -18.82 0.13 3.64
CA GLY A 39 -18.95 1.57 3.35
C GLY A 39 -17.97 2.48 4.10
N ARG A 40 -17.06 1.92 4.91
CA ARG A 40 -16.04 2.71 5.62
C ARG A 40 -14.73 2.77 4.86
N LYS A 41 -14.00 3.85 5.13
CA LYS A 41 -12.70 4.13 4.50
C LYS A 41 -11.54 3.72 5.39
N GLY A 42 -10.50 3.19 4.77
CA GLY A 42 -9.20 2.92 5.38
C GLY A 42 -8.09 3.68 4.67
N THR A 43 -6.87 3.60 5.20
CA THR A 43 -5.69 4.24 4.60
C THR A 43 -4.50 3.28 4.65
N VAL A 44 -3.75 3.24 3.56
CA VAL A 44 -2.44 2.62 3.44
C VAL A 44 -1.42 3.70 3.15
N THR A 45 -0.44 3.88 4.03
CA THR A 45 0.66 4.83 3.83
C THR A 45 1.85 4.10 3.25
N VAL A 46 2.29 4.49 2.06
CA VAL A 46 3.52 4.00 1.44
C VAL A 46 4.65 4.98 1.70
N VAL A 47 5.74 4.49 2.26
CA VAL A 47 6.97 5.25 2.52
C VAL A 47 8.06 4.71 1.61
N TYR A 48 8.56 5.55 0.74
CA TYR A 48 9.71 5.26 -0.12
C TYR A 48 10.94 6.00 0.39
N ASP A 49 12.01 5.25 0.61
CA ASP A 49 13.33 5.74 0.97
C ASP A 49 14.30 5.36 -0.17
N PRO A 50 14.71 6.32 -1.01
CA PRO A 50 15.62 6.03 -2.12
C PRO A 50 17.03 5.68 -1.66
N ALA A 51 17.41 5.97 -0.41
CA ALA A 51 18.78 5.87 0.10
C ALA A 51 19.80 6.51 -0.86
N LYS A 52 20.53 5.71 -1.65
CA LYS A 52 21.51 6.16 -2.65
C LYS A 52 21.05 5.93 -4.11
N GLN A 53 19.78 5.63 -4.34
CA GLN A 53 19.24 5.48 -5.70
C GLN A 53 18.91 6.85 -6.29
N ASP A 54 19.53 7.16 -7.42
CA ASP A 54 19.20 8.31 -8.26
C ASP A 54 18.40 7.89 -9.50
N GLY A 55 17.65 8.83 -10.09
CA GLY A 55 16.91 8.61 -11.32
C GLY A 55 15.52 8.01 -11.13
N SER A 56 14.97 7.47 -12.22
CA SER A 56 13.58 7.03 -12.26
C SER A 56 13.35 5.72 -11.50
N PHE A 57 12.24 5.64 -10.76
CA PHE A 57 11.82 4.43 -10.07
C PHE A 57 10.37 4.08 -10.38
N LEU A 58 10.10 2.78 -10.35
CA LEU A 58 8.77 2.18 -10.37
C LEU A 58 8.75 1.08 -9.31
N LYS A 59 7.84 1.17 -8.34
CA LYS A 59 7.68 0.18 -7.28
C LYS A 59 6.21 -0.20 -7.13
N ALA A 60 5.96 -1.50 -7.00
CA ALA A 60 4.65 -2.05 -6.70
C ALA A 60 4.60 -2.54 -5.25
N VAL A 61 3.47 -2.32 -4.61
CA VAL A 61 3.12 -2.80 -3.28
C VAL A 61 1.87 -3.66 -3.40
N LYS A 62 1.97 -4.94 -3.07
CA LYS A 62 0.82 -5.85 -3.08
C LYS A 62 0.16 -5.85 -1.71
N ILE A 63 -1.12 -5.50 -1.65
CA ILE A 63 -1.92 -5.48 -0.43
C ILE A 63 -2.76 -6.75 -0.40
N LEU A 64 -2.50 -7.62 0.58
CA LEU A 64 -3.31 -8.81 0.83
C LEU A 64 -4.31 -8.55 1.93
N THR A 65 -5.52 -9.05 1.70
CA THR A 65 -6.67 -8.89 2.60
C THR A 65 -7.31 -10.24 2.87
N ASN A 66 -8.35 -10.28 3.71
CA ASN A 66 -9.18 -11.46 3.95
C ASN A 66 -10.09 -11.83 2.77
N THR A 67 -9.89 -11.25 1.58
CA THR A 67 -10.51 -11.65 0.31
C THR A 67 -9.43 -12.22 -0.64
N PRO A 68 -8.98 -13.48 -0.45
CA PRO A 68 -7.80 -14.03 -1.13
C PRO A 68 -7.92 -14.10 -2.66
N GLU A 69 -9.14 -14.17 -3.19
CA GLU A 69 -9.45 -14.13 -4.62
C GLU A 69 -9.25 -12.74 -5.24
N LYS A 70 -9.17 -11.68 -4.43
CA LYS A 70 -8.92 -10.31 -4.88
C LYS A 70 -7.48 -9.89 -4.59
N GLN A 71 -6.85 -9.28 -5.59
CA GLN A 71 -5.50 -8.72 -5.47
C GLN A 71 -5.56 -7.21 -5.62
N TYR A 72 -4.99 -6.50 -4.65
CA TYR A 72 -4.88 -5.05 -4.67
C TYR A 72 -3.42 -4.66 -4.80
N ILE A 73 -3.09 -3.83 -5.79
CA ILE A 73 -1.72 -3.38 -6.06
C ILE A 73 -1.70 -1.86 -6.07
N VAL A 74 -0.79 -1.28 -5.28
CA VAL A 74 -0.47 0.14 -5.31
C VAL A 74 0.88 0.31 -5.98
N THR A 75 0.90 1.10 -7.05
CA THR A 75 2.14 1.40 -7.79
C THR A 75 2.55 2.85 -7.52
N ILE A 76 3.80 3.05 -7.12
CA ILE A 76 4.44 4.36 -7.02
C ILE A 76 5.51 4.50 -8.09
N ARG A 77 5.60 5.68 -8.69
CA ARG A 77 6.62 6.04 -9.66
C ARG A 77 7.09 7.47 -9.43
N GLY A 78 8.31 7.75 -9.83
CA GLY A 78 8.89 9.08 -9.73
C GLY A 78 10.32 9.10 -10.23
N ASN A 79 10.97 10.25 -10.06
CA ASN A 79 12.37 10.45 -10.37
C ASN A 79 13.07 11.05 -9.15
N VAL A 80 14.09 10.38 -8.64
CA VAL A 80 14.95 10.90 -7.58
C VAL A 80 15.96 11.84 -8.23
N VAL A 81 15.95 13.09 -7.78
CA VAL A 81 16.91 14.12 -8.21
C VAL A 81 17.94 14.27 -7.08
N PRO A 82 19.25 14.29 -7.39
CA PRO A 82 20.32 14.48 -6.41
C PRO A 82 20.17 15.75 -5.57
#